data_AF-A0A352XHY7-F1
#
_entry.id   AF-A0A352XHY7-F1
#
_cell.length_a   1.000
_cell.length_b   1.000
_cell.length_c   1.000
_cell.angle_alpha   90.00
_cell.angle_beta   90.00
_cell.angle_gamma   90.00
#
_symmetry.space_group_name_H-M   'P 1'
#
loop_
_entity.id
_entity.type
_entity.pdbx_description
1 polymer ?
#
loop_
_entity_poly.entity_id
_entity_poly.type
_entity_poly.pdbx_seq_one_letter_code
_entity_poly.pdbx_strand_id
1 'polypeptide(L)' 'MSKIEAGRATLNETVCNLNRLLASLEDMLKIRAISKGLQLIFEKTSFLPQYVRIDEGKLRQV' A
#
# COMPACT_ATOMS: atom_id res chain seq x y z
N MET A 1 15.71 16.89 -0.85
CA MET A 1 16.36 16.57 0.43
C MET A 1 15.36 15.81 1.29
N SER A 2 15.54 14.49 1.34
CA SER A 2 14.54 13.54 1.85
C SER A 2 14.56 13.57 3.37
N LYS A 3 13.40 13.76 4.02
CA LYS A 3 13.24 13.79 5.50
C LYS A 3 13.49 12.42 6.17
N ILE A 4 14.25 11.53 5.53
CA ILE A 4 14.63 10.22 6.05
C ILE A 4 15.92 10.33 6.90
N GLU A 5 16.72 11.41 6.76
CA GLU A 5 18.08 11.51 7.30
C GLU A 5 18.23 12.07 8.73
N ALA A 6 17.29 11.82 9.65
CA ALA A 6 17.47 12.29 11.03
C ALA A 6 16.87 11.40 12.12
N GLY A 7 16.71 10.08 11.90
CA GLY A 7 16.24 9.16 12.94
C GLY A 7 14.86 9.50 13.57
N ARG A 8 14.11 10.41 12.94
CA ARG A 8 12.85 11.02 13.44
C ARG A 8 11.62 10.53 12.69
N ALA A 9 11.77 9.53 11.83
CA ALA A 9 10.65 8.81 11.26
C ALA A 9 10.11 7.83 12.30
N THR A 10 9.26 8.30 13.20
CA THR A 10 8.47 7.40 14.06
C THR A 10 7.50 6.62 13.16
N LEU A 11 7.64 5.30 13.10
CA LEU A 11 6.63 4.42 12.51
C LEU A 11 5.43 4.43 13.45
N ASN A 12 4.27 4.87 12.95
CA ASN A 12 3.04 4.75 13.71
C ASN A 12 2.39 3.40 13.36
N GLU A 13 2.92 2.34 13.96
CA GLU A 13 2.44 0.98 13.70
C GLU A 13 1.04 0.79 14.27
N THR A 14 0.06 0.65 13.39
CA THR A 14 -1.31 0.31 13.75
C THR A 14 -1.70 -1.02 13.14
N VAL A 15 -2.73 -1.65 13.71
CA VAL A 15 -3.34 -2.82 13.10
C VAL A 15 -4.09 -2.36 11.84
N CYS A 16 -3.57 -2.76 10.68
CA CYS A 16 -4.15 -2.46 9.38
C CYS A 16 -4.84 -3.71 8.81
N ASN A 17 -6.03 -3.53 8.22
CA ASN A 17 -6.65 -4.56 7.39
C ASN A 17 -6.00 -4.52 6.00
N LEU A 18 -5.06 -5.44 5.77
CA LEU A 18 -4.24 -5.48 4.57
C LEU A 18 -5.08 -5.69 3.30
N ASN A 19 -6.12 -6.51 3.38
CA ASN A 19 -7.00 -6.76 2.24
C ASN A 19 -7.76 -5.51 1.80
N ARG A 20 -8.26 -4.71 2.77
CA ARG A 20 -8.92 -3.43 2.45
C ARG A 20 -7.95 -2.44 1.82
N LEU A 21 -6.74 -2.35 2.36
CA LEU A 21 -5.71 -1.48 1.80
C LEU A 21 -5.37 -1.87 0.36
N LEU A 22 -5.09 -3.15 0.11
CA LEU A 22 -4.75 -3.65 -1.22
C LEU A 22 -5.89 -3.47 -2.22
N ALA A 23 -7.14 -3.70 -1.81
CA ALA A 23 -8.30 -3.44 -2.66
C ALA A 23 -8.38 -1.97 -3.08
N SER A 24 -8.18 -1.04 -2.14
CA SER A 24 -8.21 0.41 -2.46
C SER A 24 -7.08 0.84 -3.40
N LEU A 25 -5.90 0.22 -3.29
CA LEU A 25 -4.78 0.45 -4.19
C LEU A 25 -5.05 -0.12 -5.59
N GLU A 26 -5.57 -1.33 -5.67
CA GLU A 26 -5.94 -1.99 -6.93
C GLU A 26 -6.94 -1.14 -7.72
N ASP A 27 -8.00 -0.65 -7.06
CA ASP A 27 -9.01 0.22 -7.70
C ASP A 27 -8.40 1.51 -8.25
N MET A 28 -7.59 2.21 -7.45
CA MET A 28 -6.96 3.46 -7.86
C MET A 28 -5.98 3.24 -9.03
N LEU A 29 -5.17 2.19 -8.97
CA LEU A 29 -4.18 1.89 -10.00
C LEU A 29 -4.83 1.40 -11.29
N LYS A 30 -5.93 0.64 -11.19
CA LYS A 30 -6.68 0.15 -12.35
C LYS A 30 -7.23 1.29 -13.19
N ILE A 31 -7.80 2.32 -12.56
CA ILE A 31 -8.28 3.52 -13.25
C ILE A 31 -7.13 4.19 -14.04
N ARG A 32 -5.95 4.30 -13.44
CA ARG A 32 -4.76 4.89 -14.08
C ARG A 32 -4.18 4.03 -15.20
N ALA A 33 -4.25 2.71 -15.06
CA ALA A 33 -3.80 1.77 -16.08
C ALA A 33 -4.71 1.86 -17.33
N ILE A 34 -6.03 1.84 -17.12
CA ILE A 34 -7.04 1.99 -18.18
C ILE A 34 -6.83 3.30 -18.93
N SER A 35 -6.62 4.43 -18.23
CA SER A 35 -6.44 5.74 -18.89
C SER A 35 -5.16 5.82 -19.72
N LYS A 36 -4.20 4.92 -19.50
CA LYS A 36 -2.95 4.80 -20.28
C LYS A 36 -2.95 3.64 -21.27
N GLY A 37 -4.08 2.92 -21.41
CA GLY A 37 -4.15 1.72 -22.26
C GLY A 37 -3.28 0.56 -21.76
N LEU A 38 -2.95 0.54 -20.47
CA LEU A 38 -2.14 -0.50 -19.83
C LEU A 38 -3.01 -1.52 -19.13
N GLN A 39 -2.57 -2.78 -19.14
CA GLN A 39 -3.13 -3.83 -18.29
C GLN A 39 -2.47 -3.79 -16.92
N LEU A 40 -3.29 -3.75 -15.86
CA LEU A 40 -2.83 -3.98 -14.50
C LEU A 40 -3.00 -5.46 -14.16
N ILE A 41 -1.91 -6.13 -13.79
CA ILE A 41 -1.92 -7.47 -13.21
C ILE A 41 -1.68 -7.31 -11.72
N PHE A 42 -2.65 -7.74 -10.90
CA PHE A 42 -2.60 -7.63 -9.44
C PHE A 42 -2.79 -9.00 -8.81
N GLU A 43 -1.70 -9.59 -8.33
CA GLU A 43 -1.68 -10.95 -7.79
C GLU A 43 -1.62 -10.95 -6.26
N LYS A 44 -2.45 -11.78 -5.64
CA LYS A 44 -2.53 -11.96 -4.18
C LYS A 44 -2.33 -13.44 -3.85
N THR A 45 -1.43 -13.74 -2.91
CA THR A 45 -1.27 -15.11 -2.40
C THR A 45 -2.39 -15.44 -1.41
N SER A 46 -2.83 -16.70 -1.38
CA SER A 46 -3.85 -17.18 -0.43
C SER A 46 -3.37 -17.13 1.03
N PHE A 47 -2.05 -17.09 1.26
CA PHE A 47 -1.44 -17.01 2.58
C PHE A 47 -1.32 -15.58 3.12
N LEU A 48 -1.91 -14.60 2.45
CA LEU A 48 -1.79 -13.21 2.86
C LEU A 48 -2.56 -12.96 4.16
N PRO A 49 -1.90 -12.46 5.22
CA PRO A 49 -2.58 -12.18 6.49
C PRO A 49 -3.62 -11.07 6.33
N GLN A 50 -4.81 -11.27 6.92
CA GLN A 50 -5.88 -10.27 6.88
C GLN A 50 -5.52 -8.99 7.64
N TYR A 51 -4.76 -9.12 8.73
CA TYR A 51 -4.33 -8.02 9.57
C TYR A 51 -2.82 -8.05 9.77
N VAL A 52 -2.19 -6.88 9.66
CA VAL A 52 -0.75 -6.69 9.89
C VAL A 52 -0.54 -5.46 10.76
N ARG A 53 0.53 -5.44 11.56
CA ARG A 53 0.97 -4.24 12.29
C ARG A 53 1.98 -3.50 11.43
N ILE A 54 1.56 -2.38 10.86
CA ILE A 54 2.37 -1.56 9.94
C ILE A 54 1.98 -0.09 10.07
N ASP A 55 2.83 0.80 9.55
CA ASP A 55 2.45 2.19 9.28
C ASP A 55 1.72 2.28 7.93
N GLU A 56 0.40 2.27 7.98
CA GLU A 56 -0.46 2.30 6.78
C GLU A 56 -0.27 3.59 5.96
N GLY A 57 0.02 4.72 6.63
CA GLY A 57 0.25 6.01 5.99
C GLY A 57 1.52 5.98 5.15
N LYS A 58 2.58 5.37 5.65
CA LYS A 58 3.82 5.17 4.90
C LYS A 58 3.69 4.11 3.81
N LEU A 59 2.98 3.01 4.06
CA LEU A 59 2.79 1.98 3.02
C LEU A 59 2.04 2.53 1.81
N ARG A 60 1.10 3.45 1.98
CA ARG A 60 0.43 4.14 0.85
C ARG A 60 1.33 5.08 0.05
N GLN A 61 2.44 5.55 0.63
CA GLN A 61 3.34 6.51 -0.01
C GLN A 61 4.46 5.85 -0.83
N VAL A 62 4.74 4.58 -0.56
CA VAL A 62 5.70 3.76 -1.31
C VAL A 62 4.98 3.14 -2.51
#